data_AF-A0A3B3HN37-F1
#
_entry.id   AF-A0A3B3HN37-F1
#
_cell.length_a   1.000
_cell.length_b   1.000
_cell.length_c   1.000
_cell.angle_alpha   90.00
_cell.angle_beta   90.00
_cell.angle_gamma   90.00
#
_symmetry.space_group_name_H-M   'P 1'
#
loop_
_entity.id
_entity.type
_entity.pdbx_description
1 polymer ?
#
loop_
_entity_poly.entity_id
_entity_poly.type
_entity_poly.pdbx_seq_one_letter_code
_entity_poly.pdbx_strand_id
1 'polypeptide(L)'
;LVCRTSVVALDCEMVGTGTGGRVSELGRCSILDYHGNVLYDKYVRPCQPVTNFRTRWSGIRRHHMRNATPFSEAREEILKILEDKVIVGHSIYNDFKVLDIFHPAHMVRDTSMTRHLSRLAGFPRGRCSSLRILSRKLLKRNIQVGKKGHCSVEDATAALDLYKFRFFPASRGRQKLVLSLTSCFKSQLRFFCEYVDRPLEMFNSGSG
;
A
#
# COMPACT_ATOMS: atom_id res chain seq x y z
N LEU A 1 2.82 -13.73 24.90
CA LEU A 1 2.88 -12.28 24.59
C LEU A 1 3.02 -12.11 23.09
N VAL A 2 1.90 -11.95 22.39
CA VAL A 2 1.89 -11.86 20.94
C VAL A 2 1.78 -10.39 20.57
N CYS A 3 2.90 -9.75 20.24
CA CYS A 3 2.88 -8.46 19.57
C CYS A 3 2.44 -8.73 18.12
N ARG A 4 1.19 -8.43 17.77
CA ARG A 4 0.58 -8.90 16.50
C ARG A 4 -0.04 -7.85 15.60
N THR A 5 0.29 -6.57 15.74
CA THR A 5 0.03 -5.59 14.68
C THR A 5 1.04 -5.79 13.54
N SER A 6 0.85 -6.86 12.76
CA SER A 6 1.65 -7.10 11.56
C SER A 6 1.17 -6.16 10.44
N VAL A 7 2.11 -5.45 9.84
CA VAL A 7 1.87 -4.56 8.69
C VAL A 7 1.64 -5.41 7.43
N VAL A 8 0.64 -5.03 6.63
CA VAL A 8 0.41 -5.56 5.28
C VAL A 8 0.33 -4.42 4.27
N ALA A 9 0.70 -4.69 3.02
CA ALA A 9 0.50 -3.77 1.91
C ALA A 9 -0.63 -4.25 1.01
N LEU A 10 -1.48 -3.33 0.57
CA LEU A 10 -2.67 -3.61 -0.24
C LEU A 10 -2.65 -2.72 -1.49
N ASP A 11 -2.99 -3.30 -2.62
CA ASP A 11 -3.33 -2.58 -3.85
C ASP A 11 -4.37 -3.37 -4.67
N CYS A 12 -5.34 -2.65 -5.23
CA CYS A 12 -6.41 -3.17 -6.05
C CYS A 12 -6.39 -2.57 -7.45
N GLU A 13 -6.58 -3.41 -8.46
CA GLU A 13 -6.89 -2.97 -9.81
C GLU A 13 -8.40 -2.99 -10.02
N MET A 14 -8.94 -1.88 -10.53
CA MET A 14 -10.38 -1.74 -10.76
C MET A 14 -10.76 -1.93 -12.23
N VAL A 15 -11.91 -2.55 -12.44
CA VAL A 15 -12.63 -2.59 -13.72
C VAL A 15 -13.86 -1.68 -13.65
N GLY A 16 -14.40 -1.35 -14.81
CA GLY A 16 -15.61 -0.55 -14.99
C GLY A 16 -16.84 -1.42 -15.24
N THR A 17 -17.89 -1.21 -14.46
CA THR A 17 -19.22 -1.82 -14.62
C THR A 17 -20.29 -0.75 -14.85
N GLY A 18 -21.52 -1.20 -15.16
CA GLY A 18 -22.65 -0.32 -15.46
C GLY A 18 -22.49 0.47 -16.78
N THR A 19 -23.41 1.41 -17.01
CA THR A 19 -23.46 2.22 -18.24
C THR A 19 -22.15 2.98 -18.45
N GLY A 20 -21.46 2.68 -19.55
CA GLY A 20 -20.19 3.31 -19.91
C GLY A 20 -19.00 2.95 -19.01
N GLY A 21 -19.13 1.95 -18.11
CA GLY A 21 -18.04 1.53 -17.22
C GLY A 21 -17.68 2.56 -16.14
N ARG A 22 -18.66 3.39 -15.74
CA ARG A 22 -18.48 4.51 -14.80
C ARG A 22 -18.37 4.05 -13.35
N VAL A 23 -18.93 2.90 -13.01
CA VAL A 23 -18.82 2.33 -11.67
C VAL A 23 -17.51 1.55 -11.58
N SER A 24 -16.67 1.87 -10.60
CA SER A 24 -15.43 1.13 -10.34
C SER A 24 -15.74 -0.06 -9.44
N GLU A 25 -15.40 -1.26 -9.88
CA GLU A 25 -15.48 -2.48 -9.07
C GLU A 25 -14.14 -3.23 -9.07
N LEU A 26 -13.92 -4.07 -8.07
CA LEU A 26 -12.68 -4.81 -7.88
C LEU A 26 -12.45 -5.81 -9.02
N GLY A 27 -11.29 -5.74 -9.67
CA GLY A 27 -10.89 -6.68 -10.73
C GLY A 27 -9.66 -7.52 -10.40
N ARG A 28 -8.78 -7.05 -9.51
CA ARG A 28 -7.67 -7.81 -8.93
C ARG A 28 -7.31 -7.19 -7.59
N CYS A 29 -6.92 -8.00 -6.61
CA CYS A 29 -6.38 -7.55 -5.34
C CYS A 29 -5.05 -8.24 -5.08
N SER A 30 -4.06 -7.50 -4.60
CA SER A 30 -2.81 -8.06 -4.10
C SER A 30 -2.53 -7.57 -2.69
N ILE A 31 -2.16 -8.51 -1.81
CA ILE A 31 -1.76 -8.26 -0.42
C ILE A 31 -0.39 -8.86 -0.18
N LEU A 32 0.50 -8.08 0.43
CA LEU A 32 1.84 -8.53 0.80
C LEU A 32 2.07 -8.38 2.30
N ASP A 33 2.88 -9.26 2.86
CA ASP A 33 3.38 -9.10 4.23
C ASP A 33 4.43 -7.99 4.32
N TYR A 34 4.89 -7.69 5.53
CA TYR A 34 5.94 -6.69 5.75
C TYR A 34 7.26 -7.01 5.03
N HIS A 35 7.56 -8.26 4.73
CA HIS A 35 8.79 -8.66 4.03
C HIS A 35 8.67 -8.56 2.51
N GLY A 36 7.46 -8.31 1.99
CA GLY A 36 7.17 -8.29 0.56
C GLY A 36 6.84 -9.66 -0.02
N ASN A 37 6.52 -10.66 0.82
CA ASN A 37 5.96 -11.91 0.35
C ASN A 37 4.48 -11.73 0.03
N VAL A 38 4.02 -12.31 -1.08
CA VAL A 38 2.62 -12.25 -1.49
C VAL A 38 1.79 -13.17 -0.60
N LEU A 39 0.83 -12.58 0.11
CA LEU A 39 -0.18 -13.29 0.91
C LEU A 39 -1.46 -13.55 0.11
N TYR A 40 -1.79 -12.64 -0.80
CA TYR A 40 -2.96 -12.71 -1.66
C TYR A 40 -2.64 -12.09 -3.02
N ASP A 41 -3.01 -12.76 -4.11
CA ASP A 41 -2.97 -12.17 -5.45
C ASP A 41 -3.95 -12.91 -6.34
N LYS A 42 -5.17 -12.37 -6.48
CA LYS A 42 -6.22 -12.99 -7.28
C LYS A 42 -6.92 -11.98 -8.16
N TYR A 43 -7.29 -12.41 -9.37
CA TYR A 43 -8.30 -11.72 -10.18
C TYR A 43 -9.68 -11.96 -9.57
N VAL A 44 -10.48 -10.90 -9.51
CA VAL A 44 -11.80 -10.91 -8.89
C VAL A 44 -12.84 -10.61 -9.94
N ARG A 45 -13.91 -11.41 -9.97
CA ARG A 45 -15.07 -11.21 -10.84
C ARG A 45 -16.09 -10.36 -10.08
N PRO A 46 -16.37 -9.12 -10.54
CA PRO A 46 -17.36 -8.28 -9.91
C PRO A 46 -18.77 -8.88 -10.02
N CYS A 47 -19.69 -8.38 -9.17
CA CYS A 47 -21.09 -8.82 -9.19
C CYS A 47 -21.80 -8.37 -10.47
N GLN A 48 -21.43 -7.20 -10.99
CA GLN A 48 -21.99 -6.67 -12.24
C GLN A 48 -21.11 -7.02 -13.45
N PRO A 49 -21.70 -7.18 -14.65
CA PRO A 49 -20.92 -7.39 -15.87
C PRO A 49 -19.90 -6.27 -16.12
N VAL A 50 -18.67 -6.67 -16.43
CA VAL A 50 -17.59 -5.73 -16.80
C VAL A 50 -17.88 -5.14 -18.19
N THR A 51 -18.12 -3.84 -18.23
CA THR A 51 -18.34 -3.08 -19.48
C THR A 51 -17.07 -2.37 -19.97
N ASN A 52 -16.10 -2.12 -19.08
CA ASN A 52 -14.81 -1.55 -19.43
C ASN A 52 -13.69 -2.12 -18.56
N PHE A 53 -12.75 -2.87 -19.14
CA PHE A 53 -11.64 -3.46 -18.39
C PHE A 53 -10.62 -2.45 -17.87
N ARG A 54 -10.57 -1.24 -18.43
CA ARG A 54 -9.58 -0.21 -18.10
C ARG A 54 -8.14 -0.72 -18.25
N THR A 55 -7.90 -1.63 -19.20
CA THR A 55 -6.64 -2.39 -19.39
C THR A 55 -5.38 -1.53 -19.38
N ARG A 56 -5.46 -0.29 -19.89
CA ARG A 56 -4.33 0.65 -19.90
C ARG A 56 -3.83 0.99 -18.49
N TRP A 57 -4.72 0.95 -17.50
CA TRP A 57 -4.44 1.20 -16.10
C TRP A 57 -4.44 -0.11 -15.32
N SER A 58 -5.48 -0.93 -15.42
CA SER A 58 -5.64 -2.13 -14.57
C SER A 58 -4.77 -3.33 -14.96
N GLY A 59 -4.31 -3.36 -16.21
CA GLY A 59 -3.72 -4.55 -16.82
C GLY A 59 -4.67 -5.74 -17.00
N ILE A 60 -5.94 -5.61 -16.61
CA ILE A 60 -6.93 -6.67 -16.67
C ILE A 60 -7.46 -6.84 -18.09
N ARG A 61 -7.64 -8.10 -18.50
CA ARG A 61 -8.19 -8.50 -19.80
C ARG A 61 -9.35 -9.46 -19.60
N ARG A 62 -10.20 -9.59 -20.62
CA ARG A 62 -11.37 -10.49 -20.60
C ARG A 62 -11.04 -11.93 -20.20
N HIS A 63 -9.88 -12.45 -20.62
CA HIS A 63 -9.50 -13.83 -20.28
C HIS A 63 -9.19 -14.03 -18.80
N HIS A 64 -8.75 -12.98 -18.07
CA HIS A 64 -8.53 -13.06 -16.63
C HIS A 64 -9.85 -13.33 -15.87
N MET A 65 -11.00 -12.93 -16.43
CA MET A 65 -12.31 -13.12 -15.79
C MET A 65 -12.86 -14.55 -15.91
N ARG A 66 -12.26 -15.41 -16.75
CA ARG A 66 -12.78 -16.78 -16.96
C ARG A 66 -12.74 -17.63 -15.69
N ASN A 67 -11.65 -17.50 -14.93
CA ASN A 67 -11.39 -18.24 -13.70
C ASN A 67 -11.21 -17.31 -12.49
N ALA A 68 -11.73 -16.09 -12.56
CA ALA A 68 -11.61 -15.12 -11.48
C ALA A 68 -12.52 -15.50 -10.30
N THR A 69 -12.03 -15.29 -9.08
CA THR A 69 -12.77 -15.56 -7.84
C THR A 69 -13.98 -14.63 -7.75
N PRO A 70 -15.19 -15.12 -7.45
CA PRO A 70 -16.36 -14.27 -7.22
C PRO A 70 -16.09 -13.21 -6.14
N PHE A 71 -16.59 -11.98 -6.34
CA PHE A 71 -16.34 -10.88 -5.40
C PHE A 71 -16.67 -11.19 -3.94
N SER A 72 -17.79 -11.87 -3.67
CA SER A 72 -18.19 -12.23 -2.31
C SER A 72 -17.16 -13.11 -1.60
N GLU A 73 -16.65 -14.13 -2.29
CA GLU A 73 -15.62 -15.05 -1.79
C GLU A 73 -14.28 -14.31 -1.61
N ALA A 74 -13.85 -13.58 -2.63
CA ALA A 74 -12.61 -12.81 -2.58
C ALA A 74 -12.61 -11.79 -1.43
N ARG A 75 -13.74 -11.10 -1.21
CA ARG A 75 -13.89 -10.11 -0.15
C ARG A 75 -13.78 -10.75 1.23
N GLU A 76 -14.37 -11.92 1.45
CA GLU A 76 -14.25 -12.66 2.71
C GLU A 76 -12.79 -13.04 2.99
N GLU A 77 -12.09 -13.58 1.99
CA GLU A 77 -10.67 -13.92 2.09
C GLU A 77 -9.80 -12.70 2.41
N ILE A 78 -10.03 -11.58 1.71
CA ILE A 78 -9.30 -10.32 1.91
C ILE A 78 -9.53 -9.79 3.32
N LEU A 79 -10.79 -9.70 3.78
CA LEU A 79 -11.13 -9.21 5.11
C LEU A 79 -10.44 -10.01 6.22
N LYS A 80 -10.42 -11.33 6.10
CA LYS A 80 -9.73 -12.22 7.04
C LYS A 80 -8.22 -11.95 7.11
N ILE A 81 -7.60 -11.57 6.00
CA ILE A 81 -6.17 -11.22 5.97
C ILE A 81 -5.93 -9.84 6.61
N LEU A 82 -6.83 -8.89 6.36
CA LEU A 82 -6.71 -7.50 6.83
C LEU A 82 -7.08 -7.30 8.31
N GLU A 83 -7.76 -8.27 8.92
CA GLU A 83 -8.18 -8.24 10.32
C GLU A 83 -6.98 -8.01 11.27
N ASP A 84 -7.13 -7.01 12.16
CA ASP A 84 -6.12 -6.57 13.12
C ASP A 84 -4.75 -6.21 12.49
N LYS A 85 -4.71 -5.80 11.21
CA LYS A 85 -3.49 -5.36 10.52
C LYS A 85 -3.39 -3.86 10.39
N VAL A 86 -2.15 -3.36 10.40
CA VAL A 86 -1.86 -2.04 9.87
C VAL A 86 -1.76 -2.15 8.35
N ILE A 87 -2.61 -1.41 7.63
CA ILE A 87 -2.69 -1.48 6.16
C ILE A 87 -1.93 -0.30 5.55
N VAL A 88 -0.96 -0.63 4.69
CA VAL A 88 -0.20 0.32 3.88
C VAL A 88 -0.70 0.29 2.44
N GLY A 89 -0.84 1.45 1.82
CA GLY A 89 -1.21 1.56 0.41
C GLY A 89 -0.92 2.94 -0.16
N HIS A 90 -1.42 3.22 -1.36
CA HIS A 90 -1.25 4.52 -2.02
C HIS A 90 -2.57 5.01 -2.60
N SER A 91 -3.11 6.10 -2.06
CA SER A 91 -4.49 6.54 -2.35
C SER A 91 -5.52 5.46 -1.96
N ILE A 92 -5.30 4.84 -0.80
CA ILE A 92 -5.90 3.57 -0.37
C ILE A 92 -7.42 3.62 -0.18
N TYR A 93 -7.97 4.84 -0.07
CA TYR A 93 -9.41 5.07 -0.04
C TYR A 93 -10.12 4.47 -1.26
N ASN A 94 -9.48 4.46 -2.45
CA ASN A 94 -10.07 3.87 -3.64
C ASN A 94 -10.23 2.35 -3.51
N ASP A 95 -9.23 1.68 -2.93
CA ASP A 95 -9.22 0.24 -2.64
C ASP A 95 -10.30 -0.12 -1.63
N PHE A 96 -10.37 0.62 -0.51
CA PHE A 96 -11.40 0.42 0.51
C PHE A 96 -12.81 0.62 -0.04
N LYS A 97 -12.99 1.59 -0.95
CA LYS A 97 -14.28 1.84 -1.60
C LYS A 97 -14.73 0.67 -2.46
N VAL A 98 -13.84 0.04 -3.23
CA VAL A 98 -14.23 -1.11 -4.08
C VAL A 98 -14.32 -2.43 -3.30
N LEU A 99 -13.67 -2.51 -2.15
CA LEU A 99 -13.81 -3.62 -1.20
C LEU A 99 -15.06 -3.47 -0.31
N ASP A 100 -15.65 -2.28 -0.26
CA ASP A 100 -16.72 -1.91 0.66
C ASP A 100 -16.34 -2.18 2.13
N ILE A 101 -15.22 -1.60 2.56
CA ILE A 101 -14.68 -1.79 3.92
C ILE A 101 -14.36 -0.46 4.60
N PHE A 102 -14.50 -0.46 5.92
CA PHE A 102 -14.00 0.61 6.79
C PHE A 102 -12.91 0.02 7.70
N HIS A 103 -11.71 0.60 7.63
CA HIS A 103 -10.60 0.22 8.50
C HIS A 103 -10.30 1.33 9.50
N PRO A 104 -9.97 1.03 10.78
CA PRO A 104 -9.66 2.05 11.76
C PRO A 104 -8.57 3.01 11.27
N ALA A 105 -8.84 4.31 11.27
CA ALA A 105 -7.95 5.29 10.65
C ALA A 105 -6.52 5.27 11.21
N HIS A 106 -6.38 4.99 12.52
CA HIS A 106 -5.07 4.86 13.18
C HIS A 106 -4.28 3.60 12.76
N MET A 107 -4.91 2.66 12.06
CA MET A 107 -4.28 1.46 11.49
C MET A 107 -4.07 1.58 9.97
N VAL A 108 -4.30 2.74 9.36
CA VAL A 108 -4.10 2.98 7.92
C VAL A 108 -2.86 3.85 7.71
N ARG A 109 -2.05 3.51 6.70
CA ARG A 109 -0.83 4.23 6.33
C ARG A 109 -0.84 4.50 4.82
N ASP A 110 -1.48 5.60 4.44
CA ASP A 110 -1.53 6.05 3.04
C ASP A 110 -0.26 6.83 2.65
N THR A 111 0.51 6.27 1.73
CA THR A 111 1.76 6.88 1.24
C THR A 111 1.55 8.13 0.38
N SER A 112 0.38 8.29 -0.25
CA SER A 112 0.03 9.47 -1.04
C SER A 112 -0.20 10.73 -0.17
N MET A 113 -0.70 10.52 1.05
CA MET A 113 -1.03 11.57 2.02
C MET A 113 0.13 11.85 3.00
N THR A 114 1.21 11.07 2.93
CA THR A 114 2.33 11.21 3.86
C THR A 114 3.18 12.45 3.53
N ARG A 115 2.96 13.53 4.28
CA ARG A 115 3.71 14.81 4.15
C ARG A 115 5.23 14.65 4.15
N HIS A 116 5.76 13.71 4.94
CA HIS A 116 7.19 13.45 5.01
C HIS A 116 7.75 12.97 3.66
N LEU A 117 7.06 12.05 2.98
CA LEU A 117 7.47 11.55 1.66
C LEU A 117 7.42 12.66 0.61
N SER A 118 6.36 13.47 0.60
CA SER A 118 6.25 14.61 -0.32
C SER A 118 7.38 15.62 -0.12
N ARG A 119 7.76 15.90 1.13
CA ARG A 119 8.90 16.78 1.45
C ARG A 119 10.23 16.19 0.98
N LEU A 120 10.50 14.92 1.27
CA LEU A 120 11.73 14.25 0.83
C LEU A 120 11.85 14.20 -0.70
N ALA A 121 10.71 14.09 -1.40
CA ALA A 121 10.66 14.12 -2.85
C ALA A 121 10.73 15.55 -3.44
N GLY A 122 10.82 16.59 -2.61
CA GLY A 122 10.94 17.99 -3.03
C GLY A 122 9.66 18.56 -3.64
N PHE A 123 8.48 18.11 -3.20
CA PHE A 123 7.20 18.67 -3.65
C PHE A 123 6.70 19.81 -2.75
N PRO A 124 6.01 20.82 -3.32
CA PRO A 124 5.27 21.82 -2.56
C PRO A 124 4.26 21.16 -1.61
N ARG A 125 3.94 21.83 -0.50
CA ARG A 125 2.92 21.34 0.45
C ARG A 125 1.57 21.20 -0.28
N GLY A 126 0.82 20.14 0.03
CA GLY A 126 -0.56 19.97 -0.42
C GLY A 126 -0.75 19.24 -1.76
N ARG A 127 0.31 18.76 -2.41
CA ARG A 127 0.18 17.94 -3.64
C ARG A 127 0.24 16.45 -3.33
N CYS A 128 -0.83 15.72 -3.63
CA CYS A 128 -0.80 14.25 -3.69
C CYS A 128 0.14 13.84 -4.83
N SER A 129 1.21 13.14 -4.50
CA SER A 129 2.23 12.73 -5.45
C SER A 129 1.96 11.31 -5.90
N SER A 130 1.93 11.05 -7.21
CA SER A 130 1.66 9.70 -7.69
C SER A 130 2.74 8.71 -7.25
N LEU A 131 2.34 7.47 -7.05
CA LEU A 131 3.22 6.37 -6.67
C LEU A 131 4.44 6.27 -7.60
N ARG A 132 4.22 6.41 -8.92
CA ARG A 132 5.28 6.41 -9.94
C ARG A 132 6.31 7.51 -9.73
N ILE A 133 5.87 8.69 -9.30
CA ILE A 133 6.76 9.84 -9.09
C ILE A 133 7.55 9.65 -7.79
N LEU A 134 6.89 9.24 -6.70
CA LEU A 134 7.55 8.98 -5.42
C LEU A 134 8.57 7.85 -5.54
N SER A 135 8.19 6.73 -6.17
CA SER A 135 9.08 5.58 -6.40
C SER A 135 10.33 5.97 -7.19
N ARG A 136 10.18 6.79 -8.23
CA ARG A 136 11.33 7.26 -9.02
C ARG A 136 12.24 8.18 -8.24
N LYS A 137 11.68 9.14 -7.49
CA LYS A 137 12.47 10.14 -6.76
C LYS A 137 13.17 9.56 -5.55
N LEU A 138 12.45 8.77 -4.74
CA LEU A 138 12.90 8.28 -3.44
C LEU A 138 13.53 6.90 -3.53
N LEU A 139 12.88 5.95 -4.21
CA LEU A 139 13.36 4.57 -4.33
C LEU A 139 14.29 4.34 -5.53
N LYS A 140 14.45 5.35 -6.40
CA LYS A 140 15.18 5.23 -7.68
C LYS A 140 14.66 4.11 -8.59
N ARG A 141 13.37 3.76 -8.45
CA ARG A 141 12.71 2.68 -9.21
C ARG A 141 11.69 3.25 -10.19
N ASN A 142 11.72 2.77 -11.42
CA ASN A 142 10.65 2.99 -12.39
C ASN A 142 9.65 1.84 -12.26
N ILE A 143 8.40 2.17 -11.97
CA ILE A 143 7.26 1.24 -11.87
C ILE A 143 6.20 1.62 -12.91
N GLN A 144 5.21 0.75 -13.13
CA GLN A 144 4.12 0.98 -14.09
C GLN A 144 4.66 1.25 -15.50
N VAL A 145 5.70 0.49 -15.89
CA VAL A 145 6.39 0.65 -17.16
C VAL A 145 5.71 -0.18 -18.27
N GLY A 146 5.64 0.39 -19.47
CA GLY A 146 5.10 -0.28 -20.65
C GLY A 146 3.61 -0.04 -20.91
N LYS A 147 3.03 -0.84 -21.81
CA LYS A 147 1.64 -0.69 -22.31
C LYS A 147 0.69 -1.76 -21.77
N LYS A 148 1.16 -2.64 -20.87
CA LYS A 148 0.39 -3.79 -20.38
C LYS A 148 -0.61 -3.43 -19.28
N GLY A 149 -0.59 -2.20 -18.76
CA GLY A 149 -1.31 -1.79 -17.55
C GLY A 149 -0.42 -1.89 -16.32
N HIS A 150 -0.97 -1.55 -15.16
CA HIS A 150 -0.33 -1.65 -13.87
C HIS A 150 -0.38 -3.08 -13.34
N CYS A 151 0.39 -3.33 -12.29
CA CYS A 151 0.44 -4.60 -11.60
C CYS A 151 0.30 -4.31 -10.11
N SER A 152 -0.82 -4.71 -9.52
CA SER A 152 -1.08 -4.53 -8.09
C SER A 152 0.01 -5.06 -7.17
N VAL A 153 0.70 -6.15 -7.52
CA VAL A 153 1.85 -6.64 -6.74
C VAL A 153 3.02 -5.63 -6.77
N GLU A 154 3.33 -5.05 -7.94
CA GLU A 154 4.38 -4.03 -8.07
C GLU A 154 4.01 -2.76 -7.30
N ASP A 155 2.76 -2.34 -7.39
CA ASP A 155 2.26 -1.12 -6.77
C ASP A 155 2.16 -1.25 -5.24
N ALA A 156 1.64 -2.36 -4.72
CA ALA A 156 1.64 -2.65 -3.29
C ALA A 156 3.08 -2.79 -2.73
N THR A 157 3.99 -3.42 -3.47
CA THR A 157 5.42 -3.46 -3.11
C THR A 157 6.00 -2.04 -3.03
N ALA A 158 5.65 -1.16 -3.97
CA ALA A 158 6.12 0.21 -3.97
C ALA A 158 5.56 1.05 -2.83
N ALA A 159 4.29 0.88 -2.48
CA ALA A 159 3.72 1.50 -1.30
C ALA A 159 4.43 1.02 -0.01
N LEU A 160 4.69 -0.28 0.11
CA LEU A 160 5.40 -0.86 1.25
C LEU A 160 6.83 -0.33 1.39
N ASP A 161 7.57 -0.28 0.29
CA ASP A 161 8.94 0.23 0.26
C ASP A 161 9.00 1.72 0.62
N LEU A 162 8.05 2.53 0.14
CA LEU A 162 7.93 3.94 0.53
C LEU A 162 7.61 4.09 2.02
N TYR A 163 6.72 3.24 2.55
CA TYR A 163 6.42 3.21 3.97
C TYR A 163 7.66 2.89 4.81
N LYS A 164 8.46 1.90 4.42
CA LYS A 164 9.73 1.55 5.08
C LYS A 164 10.78 2.66 4.95
N PHE A 165 10.89 3.28 3.77
CA PHE A 165 11.83 4.36 3.49
C PHE A 165 11.66 5.56 4.42
N ARG A 166 10.44 5.80 4.94
CA ARG A 166 10.17 6.83 5.95
C ARG A 166 11.01 6.66 7.22
N PHE A 167 11.32 5.42 7.61
CA PHE A 167 12.03 5.12 8.86
C PHE A 167 13.55 5.01 8.67
N PHE A 168 13.98 4.56 7.50
CA PHE A 168 15.39 4.42 7.16
C PHE A 168 15.64 5.04 5.78
N PRO A 169 15.67 6.38 5.68
CA PRO A 169 16.10 7.02 4.45
C PRO A 169 17.52 6.55 4.18
N ALA A 170 17.75 5.92 3.02
CA ALA A 170 19.06 5.41 2.65
C ALA A 170 20.11 6.48 2.95
N SER A 171 20.98 6.17 3.92
CA SER A 171 22.04 7.07 4.36
C SER A 171 22.77 7.55 3.11
N ARG A 172 22.86 8.86 2.91
CA ARG A 172 23.80 9.42 1.94
C ARG A 172 25.19 8.96 2.40
N GLY A 173 25.74 7.96 1.72
CA GLY A 173 27.04 7.38 2.03
C GLY A 173 26.95 5.99 2.63
N ARG A 174 27.35 4.99 1.83
CA ARG A 174 27.93 3.77 2.38
C ARG A 174 29.21 4.16 3.12
N GLN A 175 29.15 4.25 4.44
CA GLN A 175 30.26 3.75 5.26
C GLN A 175 29.79 2.43 5.85
N LYS A 176 30.55 1.38 5.58
CA LYS A 176 30.42 0.06 6.21
C LYS A 176 30.44 0.29 7.73
N LEU A 177 29.30 0.24 8.40
CA LEU A 177 29.30 -0.10 9.81
C LEU A 177 29.47 -1.62 9.85
N VAL A 178 30.72 -2.06 9.92
CA VAL A 178 31.05 -3.40 10.37
C VAL A 178 30.48 -3.49 11.78
N LEU A 179 29.32 -4.13 11.94
CA LEU A 179 28.77 -4.45 13.24
C LEU A 179 29.65 -5.54 13.84
N SER A 180 30.72 -5.10 14.49
CA SER A 180 31.41 -5.86 15.52
C SER A 180 30.36 -6.28 16.56
N LEU A 181 30.15 -7.59 16.64
CA LEU A 181 29.33 -8.25 17.64
C LEU A 181 29.83 -7.92 19.04
N THR A 182 29.15 -7.02 19.73
CA THR A 182 29.20 -6.95 21.21
C THR A 182 27.78 -6.94 21.76
N SER A 183 27.58 -7.75 22.79
CA SER A 183 26.33 -8.31 23.34
C SER A 183 25.29 -7.33 23.89
N CYS A 184 25.37 -6.03 23.59
CA CYS A 184 24.56 -4.99 24.23
C CYS A 184 23.31 -4.55 23.43
N PHE A 185 22.95 -5.21 22.32
CA PHE A 185 21.84 -4.79 21.45
C PHE A 185 20.57 -5.67 21.49
N LYS A 186 20.50 -6.66 22.38
CA LYS A 186 19.28 -7.50 22.51
C LYS A 186 18.13 -6.80 23.26
N SER A 187 18.39 -5.72 24.00
CA SER A 187 17.37 -4.99 24.78
C SER A 187 16.71 -3.82 24.04
N GLN A 188 17.32 -3.28 22.98
CA GLN A 188 16.77 -2.11 22.26
C GLN A 188 15.82 -2.43 21.11
N LEU A 189 15.75 -3.69 20.65
CA LEU A 189 14.77 -4.05 19.60
C LEU A 189 13.31 -4.06 20.09
N ARG A 190 13.06 -4.13 21.41
CA ARG A 190 11.69 -4.02 21.96
C ARG A 190 11.14 -2.60 21.89
N PHE A 191 11.99 -1.59 21.84
CA PHE A 191 11.56 -0.18 21.83
C PHE A 191 11.08 0.31 20.47
N PHE A 192 11.40 -0.39 19.38
CA PHE A 192 11.07 0.09 18.03
C PHE A 192 9.60 -0.17 17.65
N CYS A 193 8.95 -1.16 18.27
CA CYS A 193 7.54 -1.46 17.96
C CYS A 193 6.57 -0.44 18.60
N GLU A 194 6.90 0.12 19.77
CA GLU A 194 6.02 1.07 20.48
C GLU A 194 6.04 2.49 19.89
N TYR A 195 7.10 2.88 19.17
CA TYR A 195 7.23 4.25 18.65
C TYR A 195 6.52 4.50 17.32
N VAL A 196 6.15 3.43 16.59
CA VAL A 196 5.55 3.52 15.24
C VAL A 196 4.03 3.78 15.29
N ASP A 197 3.40 3.61 16.46
CA ASP A 197 1.94 3.66 16.64
C ASP A 197 1.40 4.84 17.45
N ARG A 198 2.20 5.88 17.74
CA ARG A 198 1.61 7.11 18.32
C ARG A 198 0.77 7.87 17.30
N PRO A 199 -0.51 8.20 17.61
CA PRO A 199 -1.28 9.17 16.85
C PRO A 199 -0.55 10.52 16.81
N LEU A 200 -0.61 11.20 15.67
CA LEU A 200 -0.23 12.60 15.54
C LEU A 200 -1.21 13.45 16.36
N GLU A 201 -0.93 13.65 17.64
CA GLU A 201 -1.55 14.75 18.38
C GLU A 201 -0.97 16.07 17.87
N MET A 202 -1.91 16.95 17.54
CA MET A 202 -1.68 18.28 16.98
C MET A 202 -0.93 19.16 17.97
N PHE A 203 0.14 19.80 17.47
CA PHE A 203 0.70 21.02 18.05
C PHE A 203 -0.44 22.03 18.27
N ASN A 204 -0.80 22.29 19.52
CA ASN A 204 -1.33 23.58 19.95
C ASN A 204 -0.26 24.20 20.86
N SER A 205 0.62 24.99 20.26
CA SER A 205 1.49 25.92 20.96
C SER A 205 0.83 27.29 20.95
N GLY A 206 0.62 27.87 22.12
CA GLY A 206 0.15 29.24 22.24
C GLY A 206 -0.13 29.65 23.68
N SER A 207 0.90 29.66 24.51
CA SER A 207 0.95 30.51 25.70
C SER A 207 1.14 31.97 25.27
N GLY A 208 0.22 32.83 25.68
CA GLY A 208 0.17 34.28 25.48
C GLY A 208 -1.16 34.80 25.96
#